data_AF-A0A2R6EL81-F1
#
_entry.id   AF-A0A2R6EL81-F1
#
_cell.length_a   1.000
_cell.length_b   1.000
_cell.length_c   1.000
_cell.angle_alpha   90.00
_cell.angle_beta   90.00
_cell.angle_gamma   90.00
#
_symmetry.space_group_name_H-M   'P 1'
#
loop_
_entity.id
_entity.type
_entity.pdbx_description
1 polymer ?
#
loop_
_entity_poly.entity_id
_entity_poly.type
_entity_poly.pdbx_seq_one_letter_code
_entity_poly.pdbx_strand_id
1 'polypeptide(L)'
;MTRVIHTGDTHLGYRQYHSPERRTDFRDAFEQVIDDAVAEDVDAVIHAGDLFHDRRPDLRALHGTISILRKLRDASIPFLAVVGNHEGTRGRQWLDLFEMLGLATRLDDDPEVVDETAFYGLDHVPKSKRDELDYEFADHDCEHAALVSHGLFKPFEPGDWDAEAVLTEATVDFDAMLLGDNHKSGTKEVADTWVTYCGSTERASADEREERGYNIVEFDDEVSITRRGLDATRDFEYLSVELAEGEGIERVRERLREYDLEDAVVIVEIEGDGEQVPPAHVEEFALEERGALVARVMDRREAEETDESVEVSFADPDDAVRERVRELGLSEAAREIDETVRASKIADSNVRESVRDRVRGLVEDGDLSAFEAAPDEASATSDPAAADGGDAESAPPAESDDAPPDRTDGDEEAGESRPADADPVEATADQPDADDASLEEYL
;
A
#
# COMPACT_ATOMS: atom_id res chain seq x y z
N MET A 1 34.14 7.81 8.42
CA MET A 1 32.86 8.25 9.01
C MET A 1 31.79 8.28 7.94
N THR A 2 30.70 7.52 8.15
CA THR A 2 29.52 7.48 7.28
C THR A 2 28.30 7.93 8.09
N ARG A 3 27.53 8.89 7.58
CA ARG A 3 26.35 9.47 8.24
C ARG A 3 25.13 9.30 7.35
N VAL A 4 24.15 8.57 7.84
CA VAL A 4 22.94 8.24 7.07
C VAL A 4 21.67 8.60 7.81
N ILE A 5 20.60 8.84 7.05
CA ILE A 5 19.24 8.90 7.59
C ILE A 5 18.61 7.51 7.46
N HIS A 6 18.12 6.98 8.57
CA HIS A 6 17.30 5.78 8.60
C HIS A 6 15.83 6.16 8.80
N THR A 7 15.03 5.90 7.76
CA THR A 7 13.58 6.12 7.69
C THR A 7 12.89 4.87 7.13
N GLY A 8 11.57 4.86 7.07
CA GLY A 8 10.75 3.71 6.72
C GLY A 8 9.28 4.00 7.00
N ASP A 9 8.39 3.08 6.59
CA ASP A 9 6.96 3.17 6.90
C ASP A 9 6.34 4.54 6.51
N THR A 10 6.68 5.01 5.30
CA THR A 10 6.24 6.32 4.80
C THR A 10 4.85 6.27 4.18
N HIS A 11 4.38 5.08 3.77
CA HIS A 11 3.00 4.82 3.34
C HIS A 11 2.49 5.82 2.28
N LEU A 12 3.33 6.17 1.30
CA LEU A 12 2.97 7.15 0.28
C LEU A 12 1.71 6.73 -0.47
N GLY A 13 0.81 7.69 -0.66
CA GLY A 13 -0.49 7.47 -1.30
C GLY A 13 -1.63 7.13 -0.33
N TYR A 14 -1.34 6.88 0.95
CA TYR A 14 -2.38 6.53 1.93
C TYR A 14 -3.38 7.67 2.14
N ARG A 15 -4.67 7.39 1.94
CA ARG A 15 -5.78 8.32 2.20
C ARG A 15 -6.44 7.97 3.52
N GLN A 16 -5.72 8.17 4.62
CA GLN A 16 -6.26 7.93 5.96
C GLN A 16 -7.58 8.69 6.13
N TYR A 17 -8.60 8.01 6.67
CA TYR A 17 -9.97 8.53 6.82
C TYR A 17 -10.63 9.00 5.51
N HIS A 18 -10.16 8.52 4.36
CA HIS A 18 -10.58 8.96 3.03
C HIS A 18 -10.29 10.45 2.72
N SER A 19 -9.42 11.11 3.50
CA SER A 19 -9.04 12.50 3.29
C SER A 19 -7.91 12.65 2.25
N PRO A 20 -8.11 13.47 1.19
CA PRO A 20 -7.04 13.86 0.28
C PRO A 20 -5.90 14.66 0.94
N GLU A 21 -6.21 15.42 1.98
CA GLU A 21 -5.27 16.19 2.79
C GLU A 21 -4.36 15.25 3.58
N ARG A 22 -4.92 14.21 4.22
CA ARG A 22 -4.10 13.18 4.90
C ARG A 22 -3.09 12.52 3.97
N ARG A 23 -3.46 12.24 2.72
CA ARG A 23 -2.49 11.74 1.72
C ARG A 23 -1.36 12.72 1.44
N THR A 24 -1.66 14.01 1.48
CA THR A 24 -0.65 15.06 1.32
C THR A 24 0.28 15.08 2.54
N ASP A 25 -0.25 14.88 3.75
CA ASP A 25 0.56 14.81 4.97
C ASP A 25 1.61 13.70 4.94
N PHE A 26 1.25 12.48 4.52
CA PHE A 26 2.24 11.38 4.35
C PHE A 26 3.36 11.76 3.37
N ARG A 27 2.99 12.46 2.28
CA ARG A 27 3.96 12.93 1.29
C ARG A 27 4.84 14.03 1.87
N ASP A 28 4.26 15.03 2.53
CA ASP A 28 4.96 16.20 3.05
C ASP A 28 5.91 15.80 4.18
N ALA A 29 5.51 14.85 5.03
CA ALA A 29 6.38 14.26 6.05
C ALA A 29 7.60 13.57 5.44
N PHE A 30 7.42 12.74 4.40
CA PHE A 30 8.56 12.11 3.71
C PHE A 30 9.40 13.13 2.93
N GLU A 31 8.77 14.13 2.31
CA GLU A 31 9.45 15.21 1.62
C GLU A 31 10.34 16.02 2.58
N GLN A 32 9.89 16.25 3.83
CA GLN A 32 10.73 16.85 4.87
C GLN A 32 11.96 15.99 5.21
N VAL A 33 11.81 14.66 5.36
CA VAL A 33 12.96 13.76 5.60
C VAL A 33 14.02 13.94 4.51
N ILE A 34 13.59 14.03 3.25
CA ILE A 34 14.49 14.22 2.11
C ILE A 34 15.10 15.62 2.07
N ASP A 35 14.33 16.65 2.38
CA ASP A 35 14.85 18.02 2.45
C ASP A 35 15.87 18.17 3.57
N ASP A 36 15.63 17.53 4.72
CA ASP A 36 16.59 17.47 5.83
C ASP A 36 17.85 16.69 5.43
N ALA A 37 17.72 15.56 4.72
CA ALA A 37 18.87 14.80 4.20
C ALA A 37 19.79 15.66 3.32
N VAL A 38 19.21 16.43 2.40
CA VAL A 38 19.95 17.34 1.51
C VAL A 38 20.54 18.52 2.28
N ALA A 39 19.79 19.10 3.23
CA ALA A 39 20.26 20.24 4.01
C ALA A 39 21.41 19.86 4.96
N GLU A 40 21.41 18.61 5.43
CA GLU A 40 22.41 18.06 6.35
C GLU A 40 23.60 17.39 5.65
N ASP A 41 23.56 17.28 4.32
CA ASP A 41 24.61 16.66 3.48
C ASP A 41 24.98 15.25 3.98
N VAL A 42 23.95 14.39 4.14
CA VAL A 42 24.14 13.00 4.58
C VAL A 42 24.66 12.14 3.44
N ASP A 43 25.40 11.08 3.76
CA ASP A 43 26.05 10.21 2.77
C ASP A 43 25.06 9.25 2.11
N ALA A 44 23.94 8.92 2.77
CA ALA A 44 22.84 8.16 2.19
C ALA A 44 21.52 8.36 2.94
N VAL A 45 20.41 8.06 2.25
CA VAL A 45 19.11 7.81 2.88
C VAL A 45 18.80 6.33 2.79
N ILE A 46 18.56 5.70 3.94
CA ILE A 46 18.17 4.31 4.10
C ILE A 46 16.68 4.22 4.39
N HIS A 47 15.91 3.55 3.54
CA HIS A 47 14.48 3.32 3.70
C HIS A 47 14.17 1.85 4.00
N ALA A 48 13.77 1.55 5.23
CA ALA A 48 13.55 0.20 5.73
C ALA A 48 12.19 -0.40 5.33
N GLY A 49 11.76 -0.18 4.08
CA GLY A 49 10.50 -0.70 3.51
C GLY A 49 9.23 0.07 3.86
N ASP A 50 8.15 -0.30 3.17
CA ASP A 50 6.83 0.35 3.18
C ASP A 50 6.88 1.80 2.68
N LEU A 51 7.55 2.00 1.54
CA LEU A 51 7.54 3.28 0.83
C LEU A 51 6.12 3.62 0.33
N PHE A 52 5.37 2.62 -0.13
CA PHE A 52 3.97 2.77 -0.51
C PHE A 52 3.01 2.02 0.41
N HIS A 53 1.85 2.63 0.63
CA HIS A 53 0.78 2.00 1.41
C HIS A 53 0.08 0.84 0.67
N ASP A 54 -0.02 0.94 -0.65
CA ASP A 54 -0.71 -0.03 -1.50
C ASP A 54 0.28 -0.70 -2.46
N ARG A 55 0.07 -1.99 -2.75
CA ARG A 55 0.80 -2.73 -3.81
C ARG A 55 0.63 -2.13 -5.21
N ARG A 56 -0.37 -1.28 -5.39
CA ARG A 56 -0.72 -0.59 -6.64
C ARG A 56 -0.89 0.91 -6.36
N PRO A 57 0.19 1.64 -6.06
CA PRO A 57 0.14 3.09 -5.85
C PRO A 57 -0.45 3.78 -7.09
N ASP A 58 -1.22 4.85 -6.83
CA ASP A 58 -1.79 5.65 -7.91
C ASP A 58 -0.71 6.50 -8.61
N LEU A 59 -1.02 7.02 -9.81
CA LEU A 59 -0.08 7.84 -10.57
C LEU A 59 0.39 9.09 -9.83
N ARG A 60 -0.41 9.61 -8.88
CA ARG A 60 -0.03 10.80 -8.10
C ARG A 60 1.03 10.42 -7.07
N ALA A 61 0.87 9.29 -6.39
CA ALA A 61 1.87 8.75 -5.47
C ALA A 61 3.19 8.50 -6.21
N LEU A 62 3.16 7.79 -7.33
CA LEU A 62 4.36 7.51 -8.14
C LEU A 62 5.08 8.78 -8.62
N HIS A 63 4.33 9.75 -9.17
CA HIS A 63 4.91 11.01 -9.62
C HIS A 63 5.48 11.83 -8.45
N GLY A 64 4.80 11.83 -7.29
CA GLY A 64 5.27 12.45 -6.06
C GLY A 64 6.61 11.86 -5.60
N THR A 65 6.68 10.53 -5.49
CA THR A 65 7.92 9.81 -5.12
C THR A 65 9.06 10.11 -6.08
N ILE A 66 8.84 10.07 -7.39
CA ILE A 66 9.86 10.43 -8.39
C ILE A 66 10.36 11.85 -8.18
N SER A 67 9.45 12.79 -7.88
CA SER A 67 9.81 14.19 -7.66
C SER A 67 10.65 14.37 -6.39
N ILE A 68 10.30 13.66 -5.32
CA ILE A 68 11.03 13.66 -4.04
C ILE A 68 12.42 13.04 -4.21
N LEU A 69 12.52 11.82 -4.76
CA LEU A 69 13.81 11.12 -4.93
C LEU A 69 14.76 11.82 -5.90
N ARG A 70 14.23 12.59 -6.86
CA ARG A 70 15.08 13.43 -7.72
C ARG A 70 15.87 14.48 -6.93
N LYS A 71 15.36 14.98 -5.81
CA LYS A 71 16.11 15.91 -4.94
C LYS A 71 17.39 15.27 -4.42
N LEU A 72 17.31 14.03 -3.94
CA LEU A 72 18.46 13.25 -3.48
C LEU A 72 19.47 13.02 -4.61
N ARG A 73 18.99 12.55 -5.77
CA ARG A 73 19.84 12.35 -6.95
C ARG A 73 20.55 13.64 -7.38
N ASP A 74 19.83 14.77 -7.41
CA ASP A 74 20.40 16.07 -7.79
C ASP A 74 21.43 16.57 -6.76
N ALA A 75 21.31 16.13 -5.50
CA ALA A 75 22.29 16.33 -4.43
C ALA A 75 23.39 15.24 -4.40
N SER A 76 23.35 14.23 -5.28
CA SER A 76 24.24 13.06 -5.28
C SER A 76 24.19 12.20 -4.01
N ILE A 77 23.06 12.22 -3.31
CA ILE A 77 22.81 11.37 -2.13
C ILE A 77 22.09 10.09 -2.60
N PRO A 78 22.66 8.88 -2.42
CA PRO A 78 22.00 7.62 -2.74
C PRO A 78 20.79 7.36 -1.83
N PHE A 79 19.76 6.74 -2.40
CA PHE A 79 18.60 6.24 -1.68
C PHE A 79 18.63 4.71 -1.72
N LEU A 80 18.91 4.09 -0.58
CA LEU A 80 19.02 2.64 -0.43
C LEU A 80 17.78 2.13 0.28
N ALA A 81 17.15 1.05 -0.20
CA ALA A 81 15.88 0.60 0.36
C ALA A 81 15.67 -0.91 0.28
N VAL A 82 14.86 -1.43 1.20
CA VAL A 82 14.30 -2.79 1.14
C VAL A 82 12.80 -2.73 0.90
N VAL A 83 12.20 -3.85 0.49
CA VAL A 83 10.77 -3.97 0.18
C VAL A 83 10.00 -4.36 1.44
N GLY A 84 9.00 -3.55 1.78
CA GLY A 84 8.10 -3.84 2.89
C GLY A 84 6.95 -4.80 2.56
N ASN A 85 6.10 -5.08 3.55
CA ASN A 85 4.96 -6.00 3.40
C ASN A 85 3.78 -5.39 2.61
N HIS A 86 3.64 -4.05 2.61
CA HIS A 86 2.57 -3.34 1.92
C HIS A 86 2.79 -3.22 0.42
N GLU A 87 4.05 -3.12 -0.01
CA GLU A 87 4.41 -2.82 -1.40
C GLU A 87 4.93 -4.03 -2.19
N GLY A 88 5.13 -5.17 -1.52
CA GLY A 88 5.54 -6.41 -2.15
C GLY A 88 4.60 -6.87 -3.27
N THR A 89 5.14 -7.01 -4.48
CA THR A 89 4.42 -7.56 -5.65
C THR A 89 4.85 -9.00 -5.94
N ARG A 90 4.06 -9.74 -6.73
CA ARG A 90 4.39 -11.12 -7.15
C ARG A 90 5.49 -11.18 -8.23
N GLY A 91 5.99 -10.03 -8.69
CA GLY A 91 6.96 -9.92 -9.79
C GLY A 91 7.99 -8.84 -9.50
N ARG A 92 8.08 -7.85 -10.38
CA ARG A 92 8.96 -6.68 -10.16
C ARG A 92 8.40 -5.78 -9.07
N GLN A 93 9.28 -5.33 -8.20
CA GLN A 93 8.96 -4.43 -7.10
C GLN A 93 8.94 -2.98 -7.60
N TRP A 94 8.32 -2.09 -6.83
CA TRP A 94 8.35 -0.66 -7.16
C TRP A 94 9.76 -0.07 -7.04
N LEU A 95 10.57 -0.60 -6.13
CA LEU A 95 11.99 -0.25 -6.03
C LEU A 95 12.76 -0.56 -7.31
N ASP A 96 12.53 -1.72 -7.94
CA ASP A 96 13.16 -2.07 -9.23
C ASP A 96 12.85 -1.02 -10.32
N LEU A 97 11.66 -0.39 -10.29
CA LEU A 97 11.32 0.71 -11.21
C LEU A 97 12.15 1.96 -10.92
N PHE A 98 12.33 2.33 -9.66
CA PHE A 98 13.12 3.49 -9.28
C PHE A 98 14.62 3.28 -9.52
N GLU A 99 15.10 2.06 -9.36
CA GLU A 99 16.45 1.65 -9.74
C GLU A 99 16.69 1.80 -11.24
N MET A 100 15.77 1.32 -12.08
CA MET A 100 15.83 1.54 -13.54
C MET A 100 15.84 3.03 -13.92
N LEU A 101 15.30 3.91 -13.07
CA LEU A 101 15.31 5.37 -13.26
C LEU A 101 16.54 6.06 -12.64
N GLY A 102 17.41 5.31 -11.95
CA GLY A 102 18.56 5.83 -11.21
C GLY A 102 18.16 6.71 -10.03
N LEU A 103 17.09 6.34 -9.32
CA LEU A 103 16.53 7.08 -8.19
C LEU A 103 16.62 6.33 -6.85
N ALA A 104 16.83 5.01 -6.90
CA ALA A 104 16.93 4.16 -5.72
C ALA A 104 17.86 2.99 -6.02
N THR A 105 18.40 2.36 -4.98
CA THR A 105 19.04 1.05 -5.06
C THR A 105 18.32 0.13 -4.08
N ARG A 106 17.90 -1.05 -4.56
CA ARG A 106 17.32 -2.07 -3.68
C ARG A 106 18.46 -2.85 -3.05
N LEU A 107 18.47 -2.92 -1.74
CA LEU A 107 19.46 -3.68 -0.98
C LEU A 107 19.11 -5.17 -0.98
N ASP A 108 20.12 -6.03 -1.06
CA ASP A 108 20.01 -7.48 -1.01
C ASP A 108 21.21 -8.10 -0.26
N ASP A 109 21.56 -9.35 -0.56
CA ASP A 109 22.68 -10.07 0.06
C ASP A 109 24.07 -9.59 -0.41
N ASP A 110 24.15 -8.80 -1.48
CA ASP A 110 25.36 -8.11 -1.91
C ASP A 110 25.43 -6.70 -1.29
N PRO A 111 26.61 -6.27 -0.79
CA PRO A 111 26.72 -4.98 -0.12
C PRO A 111 26.71 -3.79 -1.09
N GLU A 112 25.91 -2.78 -0.76
CA GLU A 112 26.06 -1.44 -1.29
C GLU A 112 26.95 -0.62 -0.35
N VAL A 113 28.10 -0.18 -0.86
CA VAL A 113 29.11 0.52 -0.07
C VAL A 113 28.90 2.03 -0.17
N VAL A 114 28.71 2.67 0.98
CA VAL A 114 28.69 4.13 1.14
C VAL A 114 29.83 4.50 2.08
N ASP A 115 30.79 5.25 1.57
CA ASP A 115 32.05 5.58 2.22
C ASP A 115 32.77 4.35 2.82
N GLU A 116 32.74 4.20 4.14
CA GLU A 116 33.45 3.15 4.90
C GLU A 116 32.48 2.09 5.46
N THR A 117 31.22 2.09 5.01
CA THR A 117 30.15 1.22 5.52
C THR A 117 29.49 0.41 4.40
N ALA A 118 29.34 -0.90 4.62
CA ALA A 118 28.59 -1.80 3.75
C ALA A 118 27.12 -1.92 4.22
N PHE A 119 26.17 -1.68 3.31
CA PHE A 119 24.74 -1.82 3.59
C PHE A 119 24.17 -3.04 2.87
N TYR A 120 23.45 -3.87 3.61
CA TYR A 120 22.79 -5.09 3.14
C TYR A 120 21.28 -4.99 3.32
N GLY A 121 20.54 -5.80 2.59
CA GLY A 121 19.08 -5.80 2.59
C GLY A 121 18.47 -7.16 2.84
N LEU A 122 17.47 -7.20 3.70
CA LEU A 122 16.56 -8.32 3.87
C LEU A 122 15.12 -7.82 3.77
N ASP A 123 14.55 -7.95 2.58
CA ASP A 123 13.14 -7.66 2.32
C ASP A 123 12.20 -8.38 3.31
N HIS A 124 10.97 -7.89 3.42
CA HIS A 124 9.97 -8.55 4.23
C HIS A 124 9.73 -10.02 3.80
N VAL A 125 9.93 -10.92 4.75
CA VAL A 125 9.65 -12.36 4.59
C VAL A 125 8.44 -12.78 5.43
N PRO A 126 7.38 -13.34 4.81
CA PRO A 126 6.25 -13.89 5.55
C PRO A 126 6.67 -14.99 6.51
N LYS A 127 6.04 -15.05 7.69
CA LYS A 127 6.35 -16.02 8.77
C LYS A 127 6.57 -17.45 8.29
N SER A 128 5.73 -17.91 7.37
CA SER A 128 5.77 -19.29 6.84
C SER A 128 7.01 -19.62 6.01
N LYS A 129 7.84 -18.64 5.66
CA LYS A 129 9.04 -18.78 4.82
C LYS A 129 10.33 -18.43 5.55
N ARG A 130 10.25 -17.93 6.79
CA ARG A 130 11.44 -17.47 7.53
C ARG A 130 12.36 -18.62 7.90
N ASP A 131 11.81 -19.82 8.12
CA ASP A 131 12.59 -21.04 8.39
C ASP A 131 13.38 -21.55 7.16
N GLU A 132 13.16 -20.96 5.97
CA GLU A 132 13.86 -21.28 4.72
C GLU A 132 15.02 -20.29 4.43
N LEU A 133 15.30 -19.34 5.34
CA LEU A 133 16.37 -18.35 5.16
C LEU A 133 17.70 -18.89 5.70
N ASP A 134 18.75 -18.75 4.90
CA ASP A 134 20.10 -19.20 5.25
C ASP A 134 21.01 -18.05 5.73
N TYR A 135 20.51 -16.81 5.76
CA TYR A 135 21.22 -15.57 6.17
C TYR A 135 22.65 -15.45 5.61
N GLU A 136 22.86 -15.90 4.37
CA GLU A 136 24.13 -15.75 3.67
C GLU A 136 24.21 -14.36 3.03
N PHE A 137 25.25 -13.61 3.41
CA PHE A 137 25.59 -12.29 2.89
C PHE A 137 27.01 -12.31 2.32
N ALA A 138 27.25 -11.61 1.22
CA ALA A 138 28.56 -11.54 0.59
C ALA A 138 29.58 -10.80 1.48
N ASP A 139 30.83 -11.24 1.48
CA ASP A 139 31.92 -10.62 2.26
C ASP A 139 32.17 -9.15 1.83
N HIS A 140 32.65 -8.33 2.77
CA HIS A 140 33.08 -6.95 2.53
C HIS A 140 34.44 -6.66 3.17
N ASP A 141 35.10 -5.60 2.70
CA ASP A 141 36.36 -5.06 3.26
C ASP A 141 36.16 -3.74 4.03
N CYS A 142 34.91 -3.29 4.21
CA CYS A 142 34.54 -2.04 4.90
C CYS A 142 34.75 -2.11 6.41
N GLU A 143 34.89 -0.95 7.06
CA GLU A 143 35.07 -0.86 8.52
C GLU A 143 33.79 -1.21 9.29
N HIS A 144 32.64 -0.88 8.71
CA HIS A 144 31.33 -1.16 9.28
C HIS A 144 30.42 -1.91 8.33
N ALA A 145 29.44 -2.61 8.89
CA ALA A 145 28.35 -3.22 8.17
C ALA A 145 26.99 -2.96 8.84
N ALA A 146 25.97 -2.73 8.02
CA ALA A 146 24.60 -2.56 8.49
C ALA A 146 23.62 -3.41 7.69
N LEU A 147 22.70 -4.07 8.39
CA LEU A 147 21.60 -4.83 7.80
C LEU A 147 20.32 -4.00 7.84
N VAL A 148 19.70 -3.77 6.69
CA VAL A 148 18.38 -3.12 6.58
C VAL A 148 17.34 -4.21 6.42
N SER A 149 16.27 -4.19 7.22
CA SER A 149 15.21 -5.21 7.11
C SER A 149 13.83 -4.68 7.45
N HIS A 150 12.80 -5.39 7.00
CA HIS A 150 11.41 -5.03 7.24
C HIS A 150 10.63 -6.19 7.86
N GLY A 151 10.16 -5.99 9.10
CA GLY A 151 9.40 -7.00 9.84
C GLY A 151 9.32 -6.68 11.32
N LEU A 152 8.48 -7.41 12.06
CA LEU A 152 8.36 -7.29 13.52
C LEU A 152 9.37 -8.21 14.24
N PHE A 153 10.44 -7.61 14.78
CA PHE A 153 11.54 -8.29 15.42
C PHE A 153 11.48 -8.21 16.95
N LYS A 154 11.79 -9.31 17.62
CA LYS A 154 12.16 -9.35 19.04
C LYS A 154 13.53 -8.69 19.22
N PRO A 155 13.79 -8.03 20.36
CA PRO A 155 12.97 -7.99 21.57
C PRO A 155 11.96 -6.82 21.63
N PHE A 156 11.55 -6.24 20.50
CA PHE A 156 10.49 -5.23 20.47
C PHE A 156 9.12 -5.90 20.52
N GLU A 157 8.12 -5.25 21.11
CA GLU A 157 6.73 -5.72 21.06
C GLU A 157 6.00 -5.01 19.90
N PRO A 158 5.13 -5.69 19.14
CA PRO A 158 4.71 -7.10 19.26
C PRO A 158 5.57 -8.09 18.44
N GLY A 159 6.90 -7.88 18.38
CA GLY A 159 7.87 -8.66 17.61
C GLY A 159 7.78 -10.18 17.74
N ASP A 160 7.93 -10.86 16.60
CA ASP A 160 7.86 -12.31 16.50
C ASP A 160 9.01 -12.96 15.71
N TRP A 161 9.79 -12.18 14.98
CA TRP A 161 11.03 -12.63 14.34
C TRP A 161 12.21 -12.40 15.28
N ASP A 162 13.08 -13.38 15.47
CA ASP A 162 14.21 -13.24 16.40
C ASP A 162 15.40 -12.51 15.75
N ALA A 163 15.65 -11.26 16.13
CA ALA A 163 16.80 -10.51 15.62
C ALA A 163 18.14 -11.11 16.07
N GLU A 164 18.20 -11.70 17.27
CA GLU A 164 19.42 -12.33 17.78
C GLU A 164 19.81 -13.53 16.90
N ALA A 165 18.82 -14.31 16.46
CA ALA A 165 19.05 -15.42 15.53
C ALA A 165 19.57 -14.92 14.18
N VAL A 166 18.94 -13.90 13.58
CA VAL A 166 19.40 -13.32 12.31
C VAL A 166 20.86 -12.85 12.42
N LEU A 167 21.17 -12.09 13.46
CA LEU A 167 22.50 -11.52 13.66
C LEU A 167 23.57 -12.58 13.95
N THR A 168 23.23 -13.64 14.68
CA THR A 168 24.20 -14.69 15.05
C THR A 168 24.38 -15.74 13.94
N GLU A 169 23.37 -15.96 13.10
CA GLU A 169 23.41 -16.92 12.00
C GLU A 169 23.95 -16.33 10.69
N ALA A 170 23.98 -14.99 10.58
CA ALA A 170 24.53 -14.30 9.42
C ALA A 170 26.02 -14.61 9.19
N THR A 171 26.44 -14.63 7.93
CA THR A 171 27.85 -14.81 7.56
C THR A 171 28.70 -13.56 7.76
N VAL A 172 28.07 -12.41 8.01
CA VAL A 172 28.69 -11.09 8.22
C VAL A 172 28.30 -10.58 9.60
N ASP A 173 29.27 -10.03 10.34
CA ASP A 173 29.02 -9.34 11.61
C ASP A 173 28.51 -7.92 11.30
N PHE A 174 27.35 -7.54 11.86
CA PHE A 174 26.75 -6.22 11.66
C PHE A 174 26.96 -5.32 12.87
N ASP A 175 27.24 -4.04 12.66
CA ASP A 175 27.26 -3.03 13.74
C ASP A 175 25.87 -2.46 14.02
N ALA A 176 25.01 -2.44 12.99
CA ALA A 176 23.64 -1.96 13.10
C ALA A 176 22.64 -2.79 12.27
N MET A 177 21.44 -2.96 12.82
CA MET A 177 20.27 -3.50 12.14
C MET A 177 19.18 -2.41 12.10
N LEU A 178 18.87 -1.93 10.89
CA LEU A 178 17.97 -0.82 10.62
C LEU A 178 16.60 -1.37 10.16
N LEU A 179 15.58 -1.22 11.01
CA LEU A 179 14.30 -1.89 10.87
C LEU A 179 13.12 -0.97 10.53
N GLY A 180 12.22 -1.45 9.68
CA GLY A 180 10.86 -0.93 9.44
C GLY A 180 9.78 -1.99 9.72
N ASP A 181 8.49 -1.64 9.53
CA ASP A 181 7.23 -2.38 9.85
C ASP A 181 6.63 -1.93 11.21
N ASN A 182 7.46 -1.69 12.22
CA ASN A 182 6.97 -1.17 13.50
C ASN A 182 6.90 0.36 13.47
N HIS A 183 5.68 0.90 13.41
CA HIS A 183 5.44 2.34 13.41
C HIS A 183 5.86 3.05 14.72
N LYS A 184 6.18 2.29 15.78
CA LYS A 184 6.80 2.83 16.99
C LYS A 184 8.31 2.74 16.89
N SER A 185 8.97 3.90 17.02
CA SER A 185 10.43 3.96 17.08
C SER A 185 10.97 3.30 18.34
N GLY A 186 12.17 2.72 18.24
CA GLY A 186 12.86 2.16 19.38
C GLY A 186 14.28 1.75 19.03
N THR A 187 15.16 1.69 20.03
CA THR A 187 16.55 1.28 19.87
C THR A 187 16.92 0.36 21.02
N LYS A 188 17.57 -0.76 20.71
CA LYS A 188 18.07 -1.75 21.67
C LYS A 188 19.37 -2.33 21.14
N GLU A 189 20.16 -2.88 22.04
CA GLU A 189 21.36 -3.63 21.68
C GLU A 189 21.04 -5.14 21.76
N VAL A 190 21.42 -5.89 20.73
CA VAL A 190 21.19 -7.34 20.60
C VAL A 190 22.44 -7.94 19.97
N ALA A 191 23.03 -8.97 20.59
CA ALA A 191 24.27 -9.60 20.09
C ALA A 191 25.38 -8.59 19.74
N ASP A 192 25.64 -7.62 20.63
CA ASP A 192 26.62 -6.53 20.44
C ASP A 192 26.34 -5.64 19.19
N THR A 193 25.14 -5.72 18.61
CA THR A 193 24.66 -4.94 17.46
C THR A 193 23.57 -3.96 17.88
N TRP A 194 23.57 -2.74 17.32
CA TRP A 194 22.45 -1.82 17.50
C TRP A 194 21.26 -2.20 16.62
N VAL A 195 20.13 -2.52 17.23
CA VAL A 195 18.87 -2.81 16.52
C VAL A 195 17.90 -1.65 16.73
N THR A 196 17.43 -1.03 15.65
CA THR A 196 16.57 0.15 15.76
C THR A 196 15.43 0.18 14.76
N TYR A 197 14.25 0.59 15.23
CA TYR A 197 13.11 1.00 14.40
C TYR A 197 13.09 2.51 14.23
N CYS A 198 12.93 2.98 13.00
CA CYS A 198 12.70 4.40 12.70
C CYS A 198 11.27 4.85 13.05
N GLY A 199 10.30 3.93 13.04
CA GLY A 199 8.88 4.28 13.13
C GLY A 199 8.36 4.95 11.85
N SER A 200 7.06 5.26 11.84
CA SER A 200 6.39 5.91 10.72
C SER A 200 6.74 7.40 10.63
N THR A 201 6.78 7.94 9.40
CA THR A 201 6.97 9.38 9.18
C THR A 201 5.71 10.20 9.44
N GLU A 202 4.53 9.57 9.40
CA GLU A 202 3.24 10.18 9.69
C GLU A 202 2.32 9.14 10.35
N ARG A 203 1.33 9.58 11.15
CA ARG A 203 0.44 8.71 11.92
C ARG A 203 -0.50 7.93 11.00
N ALA A 204 -0.25 6.64 10.82
CA ALA A 204 -1.05 5.75 9.99
C ALA A 204 -2.32 5.23 10.69
N SER A 205 -2.35 5.30 12.01
CA SER A 205 -3.50 4.91 12.85
C SER A 205 -3.74 5.90 13.98
N ALA A 206 -4.93 5.83 14.59
CA ALA A 206 -5.28 6.65 15.75
C ALA A 206 -4.45 6.28 17.01
N ASP A 207 -3.89 5.07 17.06
CA ASP A 207 -3.10 4.60 18.20
C ASP A 207 -1.66 5.15 18.21
N GLU A 208 -1.19 5.71 17.10
CA GLU A 208 0.14 6.30 16.94
C GLU A 208 0.24 7.71 17.55
N ARG A 209 0.13 7.81 18.87
CA ARG A 209 0.07 9.12 19.57
C ARG A 209 1.42 9.84 19.65
N GLU A 210 2.53 9.10 19.75
CA GLU A 210 3.88 9.66 19.94
C GLU A 210 4.30 10.53 18.73
N GLU A 211 5.30 11.39 18.90
CA GLU A 211 5.87 12.20 17.81
C GLU A 211 6.48 11.31 16.71
N ARG A 212 6.29 11.72 15.46
CA ARG A 212 6.84 11.03 14.29
C ARG A 212 8.22 11.58 13.95
N GLY A 213 9.03 10.80 13.26
CA GLY A 213 10.43 11.14 13.07
C GLY A 213 11.22 10.08 12.32
N TYR A 214 12.51 10.32 12.21
CA TYR A 214 13.48 9.41 11.61
C TYR A 214 14.74 9.36 12.46
N ASN A 215 15.61 8.38 12.19
CA ASN A 215 16.87 8.22 12.90
C ASN A 215 18.02 8.78 12.04
N ILE A 216 19.00 9.39 12.69
CA ILE A 216 20.31 9.71 12.12
C ILE A 216 21.28 8.70 12.71
N VAL A 217 21.96 7.96 11.84
CA VAL A 217 22.91 6.92 12.21
C VAL A 217 24.29 7.35 11.73
N GLU A 218 25.24 7.38 12.65
CA GLU A 218 26.62 7.76 12.37
C GLU A 218 27.52 6.54 12.65
N PHE A 219 28.24 6.10 11.62
CA PHE A 219 29.25 5.05 11.66
C PHE A 219 30.63 5.74 11.67
N ASP A 220 31.22 5.83 12.85
CA ASP A 220 32.58 6.34 13.08
C ASP A 220 33.32 5.32 13.97
N ASP A 221 34.23 5.71 14.87
CA ASP A 221 34.87 4.76 15.82
C ASP A 221 33.87 3.84 16.56
N GLU A 222 32.67 4.36 16.86
CA GLU A 222 31.52 3.62 17.38
C GLU A 222 30.24 4.05 16.64
N VAL A 223 29.28 3.13 16.48
CA VAL A 223 27.97 3.47 15.91
C VAL A 223 27.14 4.26 16.92
N SER A 224 26.61 5.40 16.48
CA SER A 224 25.69 6.22 17.25
C SER A 224 24.37 6.43 16.52
N ILE A 225 23.26 6.38 17.28
CA ILE A 225 21.91 6.56 16.76
C ILE A 225 21.25 7.70 17.51
N THR A 226 20.82 8.72 16.77
CA THR A 226 20.02 9.83 17.29
C THR A 226 18.70 9.91 16.54
N ARG A 227 17.69 10.57 17.13
CA ARG A 227 16.37 10.71 16.51
C ARG A 227 16.04 12.18 16.27
N ARG A 228 15.45 12.46 15.13
CA ARG A 228 14.90 13.77 14.79
C ARG A 228 13.38 13.69 14.60
N GLY A 229 12.66 14.64 15.19
CA GLY A 229 11.21 14.78 14.99
C GLY A 229 10.89 15.47 13.67
N LEU A 230 9.69 15.22 13.14
CA LEU A 230 9.18 15.86 11.93
C LEU A 230 8.15 16.94 12.29
N ASP A 231 8.31 18.11 11.67
CA ASP A 231 7.46 19.28 11.87
C ASP A 231 6.26 19.29 10.91
N ALA A 232 6.40 18.67 9.75
CA ALA A 232 5.36 18.57 8.72
C ALA A 232 4.24 17.56 9.07
N THR A 233 4.25 17.02 10.29
CA THR A 233 3.23 16.06 10.72
C THR A 233 1.96 16.77 11.15
N ARG A 234 0.82 16.16 10.82
CA ARG A 234 -0.49 16.68 11.19
C ARG A 234 -0.72 16.60 12.70
N ASP A 235 -1.35 17.62 13.25
CA ASP A 235 -1.79 17.63 14.64
C ASP A 235 -2.95 16.65 14.86
N PHE A 236 -2.83 15.85 15.92
CA PHE A 236 -3.86 14.90 16.37
C PHE A 236 -4.29 15.28 17.79
N GLU A 237 -5.56 15.66 17.92
CA GLU A 237 -6.16 16.02 19.19
C GLU A 237 -6.97 14.86 19.76
N TYR A 238 -6.50 14.32 20.88
CA TYR A 238 -7.13 13.20 21.57
C TYR A 238 -7.90 13.71 22.80
N LEU A 239 -9.22 13.63 22.76
CA LEU A 239 -10.09 14.08 23.83
C LEU A 239 -10.79 12.89 24.47
N SER A 240 -10.52 12.63 25.74
CA SER A 240 -11.34 11.74 26.56
C SER A 240 -12.35 12.58 27.34
N VAL A 241 -13.63 12.27 27.17
CA VAL A 241 -14.76 12.96 27.81
C VAL A 241 -15.55 11.96 28.65
N GLU A 242 -15.41 12.08 29.97
CA GLU A 242 -16.24 11.34 30.92
C GLU A 242 -17.53 12.12 31.18
N LEU A 243 -18.68 11.51 30.91
CA LEU A 243 -20.01 12.10 31.11
C LEU A 243 -20.65 11.55 32.38
N ALA A 244 -21.03 12.46 33.29
CA ALA A 244 -21.82 12.12 34.48
C ALA A 244 -23.32 11.98 34.17
N GLU A 245 -24.09 11.40 35.09
CA GLU A 245 -25.55 11.29 34.97
C GLU A 245 -26.20 12.66 34.68
N GLY A 246 -26.94 12.75 33.57
CA GLY A 246 -27.57 13.99 33.09
C GLY A 246 -26.66 14.91 32.28
N GLU A 247 -25.40 14.55 32.03
CA GLU A 247 -24.53 15.21 31.06
C GLU A 247 -24.65 14.55 29.68
N GLY A 248 -24.79 15.36 28.64
CA GLY A 248 -24.90 14.89 27.26
C GLY A 248 -23.97 15.63 26.31
N ILE A 249 -24.44 15.87 25.08
CA ILE A 249 -23.64 16.46 24.00
C ILE A 249 -23.06 17.83 24.34
N GLU A 250 -23.74 18.63 25.15
CA GLU A 250 -23.27 19.97 25.53
C GLU A 250 -21.94 19.94 26.27
N ARG A 251 -21.73 18.90 27.10
CA ARG A 251 -20.47 18.69 27.83
C ARG A 251 -19.32 18.35 26.88
N VAL A 252 -19.58 17.48 25.89
CA VAL A 252 -18.61 17.14 24.84
C VAL A 252 -18.24 18.38 24.03
N ARG A 253 -19.23 19.20 23.65
CA ARG A 253 -19.01 20.46 22.91
C ARG A 253 -18.22 21.48 23.73
N GLU A 254 -18.50 21.62 25.02
CA GLU A 254 -17.71 22.45 25.93
C GLU A 254 -16.25 21.99 25.93
N ARG A 255 -16.03 20.69 26.08
CA ARG A 255 -14.67 20.14 26.11
C ARG A 255 -13.92 20.37 24.80
N LEU A 256 -14.59 20.18 23.66
CA LEU A 256 -14.00 20.50 22.35
C LEU A 256 -13.55 21.97 22.28
N ARG A 257 -14.34 22.93 22.80
CA ARG A 257 -14.03 24.38 22.78
C ARG A 257 -12.72 24.77 23.47
N GLU A 258 -12.19 23.90 24.31
CA GLU A 258 -10.95 24.15 25.04
C GLU A 258 -9.69 23.90 24.19
N TYR A 259 -9.84 23.25 23.04
CA TYR A 259 -8.74 22.86 22.15
C TYR A 259 -8.75 23.69 20.86
N ASP A 260 -7.57 23.90 20.28
CA ASP A 260 -7.46 24.37 18.91
C ASP A 260 -7.60 23.18 17.97
N LEU A 261 -8.63 23.20 17.12
CA LEU A 261 -8.98 22.06 16.26
C LEU A 261 -8.82 22.40 14.78
N GLU A 262 -8.38 23.61 14.45
CA GLU A 262 -8.27 24.05 13.05
C GLU A 262 -7.29 23.16 12.29
N ASP A 263 -7.74 22.56 11.19
CA ASP A 263 -7.00 21.64 10.33
C ASP A 263 -6.45 20.36 11.01
N ALA A 264 -6.86 20.07 12.26
CA ALA A 264 -6.39 18.91 13.02
C ALA A 264 -7.23 17.64 12.78
N VAL A 265 -6.67 16.48 13.11
CA VAL A 265 -7.42 15.23 13.25
C VAL A 265 -7.88 15.09 14.70
N VAL A 266 -9.19 15.05 14.93
CA VAL A 266 -9.78 15.03 16.26
C VAL A 266 -10.35 13.66 16.56
N ILE A 267 -9.85 13.03 17.63
CA ILE A 267 -10.32 11.73 18.13
C ILE A 267 -10.97 11.96 19.49
N VAL A 268 -12.28 11.77 19.58
CA VAL A 268 -13.05 11.92 20.82
C VAL A 268 -13.43 10.54 21.35
N GLU A 269 -12.99 10.21 22.56
CA GLU A 269 -13.44 9.04 23.30
C GLU A 269 -14.45 9.49 24.37
N ILE A 270 -15.65 8.90 24.35
CA ILE A 270 -16.71 9.20 25.32
C ILE A 270 -16.87 7.99 26.27
N GLU A 271 -16.84 8.26 27.57
CA GLU A 271 -16.97 7.27 28.64
C GLU A 271 -17.94 7.79 29.72
N GLY A 272 -18.33 6.94 30.68
CA GLY A 272 -19.19 7.30 31.82
C GLY A 272 -20.66 6.90 31.67
N ASP A 273 -21.52 7.48 32.52
CA ASP A 273 -22.94 7.11 32.70
C ASP A 273 -23.91 8.21 32.21
N GLY A 274 -23.42 9.16 31.41
CA GLY A 274 -24.22 10.27 30.90
C GLY A 274 -25.23 9.91 29.81
N GLU A 275 -25.93 10.93 29.30
CA GLU A 275 -26.93 10.80 28.24
C GLU A 275 -26.34 10.29 26.92
N GLN A 276 -27.15 9.64 26.08
CA GLN A 276 -26.72 9.18 24.76
C GLN A 276 -26.28 10.38 23.89
N VAL A 277 -25.09 10.28 23.30
CA VAL A 277 -24.53 11.33 22.44
C VAL A 277 -24.35 10.79 21.03
N PRO A 278 -25.15 11.23 20.05
CA PRO A 278 -24.96 10.81 18.67
C PRO A 278 -23.59 11.26 18.14
N PRO A 279 -22.71 10.35 17.70
CA PRO A 279 -21.38 10.67 17.15
C PRO A 279 -21.41 11.74 16.07
N ALA A 280 -22.37 11.64 15.14
CA ALA A 280 -22.50 12.56 14.01
C ALA A 280 -22.63 14.04 14.43
N HIS A 281 -23.34 14.33 15.53
CA HIS A 281 -23.51 15.71 16.00
C HIS A 281 -22.25 16.30 16.66
N VAL A 282 -21.38 15.42 17.18
CA VAL A 282 -20.08 15.81 17.73
C VAL A 282 -19.09 16.01 16.58
N GLU A 283 -19.09 15.11 15.60
CA GLU A 283 -18.28 15.22 14.38
C GLU A 283 -18.64 16.47 13.58
N GLU A 284 -19.93 16.73 13.33
CA GLU A 284 -20.42 17.94 12.65
C GLU A 284 -19.97 19.20 13.37
N PHE A 285 -20.07 19.24 14.70
CA PHE A 285 -19.59 20.39 15.48
C PHE A 285 -18.08 20.59 15.34
N ALA A 286 -17.29 19.52 15.41
CA ALA A 286 -15.84 19.60 15.27
C ALA A 286 -15.43 20.06 13.85
N LEU A 287 -16.06 19.52 12.81
CA LEU A 287 -15.76 19.84 11.42
C LEU A 287 -16.23 21.26 11.05
N GLU A 288 -17.51 21.58 11.28
CA GLU A 288 -18.12 22.81 10.76
C GLU A 288 -17.92 24.02 11.67
N GLU A 289 -18.00 23.85 12.99
CA GLU A 289 -17.89 24.97 13.93
C GLU A 289 -16.47 25.19 14.44
N ARG A 290 -15.62 24.16 14.41
CA ARG A 290 -14.26 24.21 14.98
C ARG A 290 -13.14 24.06 13.96
N GLY A 291 -13.47 23.74 12.71
CA GLY A 291 -12.50 23.69 11.61
C GLY A 291 -11.63 22.44 11.59
N ALA A 292 -12.03 21.36 12.29
CA ALA A 292 -11.31 20.09 12.21
C ALA A 292 -11.27 19.57 10.78
N LEU A 293 -10.13 19.00 10.38
CA LEU A 293 -9.99 18.33 9.10
C LEU A 293 -10.74 16.98 9.11
N VAL A 294 -10.56 16.23 10.20
CA VAL A 294 -11.23 14.95 10.44
C VAL A 294 -11.69 14.92 11.88
N ALA A 295 -12.90 14.43 12.13
CA ALA A 295 -13.38 14.12 13.46
C ALA A 295 -13.82 12.65 13.52
N ARG A 296 -13.44 11.95 14.58
CA ARG A 296 -13.88 10.58 14.89
C ARG A 296 -14.31 10.50 16.33
N VAL A 297 -15.47 9.92 16.56
CA VAL A 297 -16.02 9.74 17.92
C VAL A 297 -16.15 8.25 18.23
N MET A 298 -15.55 7.84 19.33
CA MET A 298 -15.64 6.50 19.89
C MET A 298 -16.43 6.58 21.20
N ASP A 299 -17.71 6.24 21.16
CA ASP A 299 -18.51 6.10 22.38
C ASP A 299 -18.31 4.69 22.94
N ARG A 300 -17.60 4.59 24.07
CA ARG A 300 -17.28 3.31 24.74
C ARG A 300 -18.33 2.89 25.76
N ARG A 301 -19.40 3.65 25.92
CA ARG A 301 -20.47 3.35 26.87
C ARG A 301 -21.34 2.21 26.33
N GLU A 302 -21.77 1.31 27.20
CA GLU A 302 -22.71 0.26 26.82
C GLU A 302 -24.06 0.93 26.47
N ALA A 303 -24.45 0.88 25.20
CA ALA A 303 -25.75 1.36 24.79
C ALA A 303 -26.83 0.44 25.38
N GLU A 304 -27.68 0.95 26.27
CA GLU A 304 -29.02 0.38 26.41
C GLU A 304 -29.69 0.56 25.04
N GLU A 305 -29.93 -0.54 24.34
CA GLU A 305 -30.58 -0.55 23.02
C GLU A 305 -31.86 0.29 23.08
N THR A 306 -31.81 1.47 22.46
CA THR A 306 -33.00 2.26 22.22
C THR A 306 -33.60 1.69 20.93
N ASP A 307 -34.73 1.00 21.07
CA ASP A 307 -35.56 0.38 20.03
C ASP A 307 -36.11 1.40 19.01
N GLU A 308 -35.26 2.19 18.37
CA GLU A 308 -35.58 2.91 17.14
C GLU A 308 -34.76 2.31 16.00
N SER A 309 -35.06 1.06 15.68
CA SER A 309 -34.61 0.43 14.45
C SER A 309 -35.24 1.16 13.26
N VAL A 310 -34.45 2.00 12.59
CA VAL A 310 -34.70 2.28 11.17
C VAL A 310 -34.34 0.99 10.43
N GLU A 311 -35.34 0.21 10.02
CA GLU A 311 -35.16 -0.93 9.12
C GLU A 311 -34.65 -0.41 7.77
N VAL A 312 -33.33 -0.30 7.64
CA VAL A 312 -32.67 -0.18 6.34
C VAL A 312 -32.41 -1.61 5.86
N SER A 313 -33.27 -2.10 4.97
CA SER A 313 -32.99 -3.33 4.23
C SER A 313 -31.92 -3.02 3.18
N PHE A 314 -30.68 -3.41 3.47
CA PHE A 314 -29.66 -3.53 2.45
C PHE A 314 -29.93 -4.80 1.64
N ALA A 315 -29.73 -4.74 0.32
CA ALA A 315 -29.68 -5.94 -0.50
C ALA A 315 -28.55 -6.85 0.01
N ASP A 316 -28.78 -8.16 0.07
CA ASP A 316 -27.77 -9.12 0.51
C ASP A 316 -26.56 -9.04 -0.44
N PRO A 317 -25.39 -8.56 0.03
CA PRO A 317 -24.20 -8.45 -0.82
C PRO A 317 -23.76 -9.82 -1.34
N ASP A 318 -24.05 -10.91 -0.63
CA ASP A 318 -23.75 -12.26 -1.12
C ASP A 318 -24.64 -12.63 -2.31
N ASP A 319 -25.88 -12.14 -2.37
CA ASP A 319 -26.75 -12.37 -3.53
C ASP A 319 -26.25 -11.62 -4.76
N ALA A 320 -25.81 -10.37 -4.60
CA ALA A 320 -25.21 -9.58 -5.69
C ALA A 320 -23.93 -10.23 -6.23
N VAL A 321 -23.10 -10.80 -5.35
CA VAL A 321 -21.88 -11.49 -5.79
C VAL A 321 -22.21 -12.87 -6.37
N ARG A 322 -23.18 -13.62 -5.84
CA ARG A 322 -23.66 -14.89 -6.43
C ARG A 322 -24.20 -14.68 -7.84
N GLU A 323 -24.94 -13.59 -8.08
CA GLU A 323 -25.44 -13.22 -9.39
C GLU A 323 -24.28 -12.93 -10.35
N ARG A 324 -23.30 -12.13 -9.92
CA ARG A 324 -22.11 -11.85 -10.73
C ARG A 324 -21.27 -13.08 -11.03
N VAL A 325 -21.09 -13.99 -10.07
CA VAL A 325 -20.34 -15.25 -10.25
C VAL A 325 -21.02 -16.17 -11.27
N ARG A 326 -22.36 -16.16 -11.36
CA ARG A 326 -23.10 -16.91 -12.38
C ARG A 326 -22.85 -16.38 -13.79
N GLU A 327 -22.70 -15.08 -13.95
CA GLU A 327 -22.43 -14.41 -15.24
C GLU A 327 -20.99 -14.57 -15.74
N LEU A 328 -20.05 -15.01 -14.90
CA LEU A 328 -18.62 -15.07 -15.25
C LEU A 328 -18.21 -16.30 -16.08
N GLY A 329 -19.16 -17.15 -16.50
CA GLY A 329 -18.86 -18.31 -17.36
C GLY A 329 -17.89 -19.32 -16.74
N LEU A 330 -17.80 -19.36 -15.40
CA LEU A 330 -16.84 -20.21 -14.68
C LEU A 330 -17.00 -21.69 -15.03
N SER A 331 -15.86 -22.39 -15.11
CA SER A 331 -15.84 -23.85 -15.24
C SER A 331 -16.49 -24.52 -14.03
N GLU A 332 -16.91 -25.77 -14.17
CA GLU A 332 -17.53 -26.53 -13.08
C GLU A 332 -16.59 -26.61 -11.85
N ALA A 333 -15.29 -26.88 -12.08
CA ALA A 333 -14.28 -26.86 -11.04
C ALA A 333 -14.14 -25.49 -10.35
N ALA A 334 -14.22 -24.38 -11.11
CA ALA A 334 -14.11 -23.04 -10.56
C ALA A 334 -15.33 -22.63 -9.72
N ARG A 335 -16.55 -23.07 -10.10
CA ARG A 335 -17.77 -22.85 -9.31
C ARG A 335 -17.76 -23.63 -8.00
N GLU A 336 -17.32 -24.89 -8.03
CA GLU A 336 -17.19 -25.70 -6.82
C GLU A 336 -16.15 -25.14 -5.83
N ILE A 337 -15.04 -24.58 -6.33
CA ILE A 337 -14.03 -23.93 -5.50
C ILE A 337 -14.59 -22.63 -4.89
N ASP A 338 -15.26 -21.79 -5.68
CA ASP A 338 -15.90 -20.56 -5.17
C ASP A 338 -16.95 -20.89 -4.08
N GLU A 339 -17.75 -21.93 -4.28
CA GLU A 339 -18.69 -22.41 -3.26
C GLU A 339 -17.97 -22.92 -2.01
N THR A 340 -16.88 -23.68 -2.16
CA THR A 340 -16.09 -24.21 -1.02
C THR A 340 -15.44 -23.10 -0.20
N VAL A 341 -14.99 -22.03 -0.86
CA VAL A 341 -14.36 -20.87 -0.21
C VAL A 341 -15.41 -19.99 0.49
N ARG A 342 -16.62 -19.87 -0.06
CA ARG A 342 -17.68 -18.99 0.48
C ARG A 342 -18.64 -19.70 1.43
N ALA A 343 -18.78 -21.02 1.34
CA ALA A 343 -19.65 -21.76 2.24
C ALA A 343 -19.04 -21.76 3.64
N SER A 344 -19.74 -21.14 4.60
CA SER A 344 -19.40 -21.06 6.03
C SER A 344 -19.34 -22.41 6.77
N LYS A 345 -19.36 -23.52 6.03
CA LYS A 345 -19.31 -24.90 6.55
C LYS A 345 -17.88 -25.39 6.76
N ILE A 346 -16.87 -24.68 6.28
CA ILE A 346 -15.45 -25.01 6.43
C ILE A 346 -14.78 -23.87 7.19
N ALA A 347 -14.05 -24.18 8.25
CA ALA A 347 -13.25 -23.18 8.96
C ALA A 347 -12.17 -22.63 8.00
N ASP A 348 -11.91 -21.32 8.04
CA ASP A 348 -10.96 -20.64 7.14
C ASP A 348 -9.58 -21.30 7.10
N SER A 349 -9.14 -21.87 8.24
CA SER A 349 -7.89 -22.63 8.36
C SER A 349 -7.83 -23.89 7.48
N ASN A 350 -8.97 -24.46 7.11
CA ASN A 350 -9.10 -25.75 6.43
C ASN A 350 -9.57 -25.61 4.97
N VAL A 351 -9.91 -24.39 4.52
CA VAL A 351 -10.36 -24.10 3.15
C VAL A 351 -9.27 -24.51 2.14
N ARG A 352 -8.00 -24.21 2.45
CA ARG A 352 -6.87 -24.53 1.56
C ARG A 352 -6.68 -26.03 1.35
N GLU A 353 -6.80 -26.83 2.40
CA GLU A 353 -6.68 -28.29 2.32
C GLU A 353 -7.87 -28.90 1.56
N SER A 354 -9.08 -28.41 1.85
CA SER A 354 -10.32 -28.87 1.21
C SER A 354 -10.34 -28.59 -0.30
N VAL A 355 -9.92 -27.39 -0.72
CA VAL A 355 -9.78 -27.03 -2.14
C VAL A 355 -8.72 -27.89 -2.83
N ARG A 356 -7.58 -28.15 -2.16
CA ARG A 356 -6.50 -28.98 -2.71
C ARG A 356 -6.94 -30.42 -2.94
N ASP A 357 -7.65 -31.01 -1.98
CA ASP A 357 -8.16 -32.37 -2.07
C ASP A 357 -9.18 -32.51 -3.20
N ARG A 358 -10.03 -31.50 -3.38
CA ARG A 358 -11.05 -31.47 -4.44
C ARG A 358 -10.43 -31.38 -5.83
N VAL A 359 -9.48 -30.47 -6.04
CA VAL A 359 -8.77 -30.31 -7.33
C VAL A 359 -7.95 -31.55 -7.65
N ARG A 360 -7.30 -32.15 -6.65
CA ARG A 360 -6.57 -33.41 -6.82
C ARG A 360 -7.49 -34.55 -7.25
N GLY A 361 -8.68 -34.66 -6.65
CA GLY A 361 -9.68 -35.66 -7.05
C GLY A 361 -10.10 -35.52 -8.52
N LEU A 362 -10.39 -34.30 -8.99
CA LEU A 362 -10.75 -34.04 -10.39
C LEU A 362 -9.64 -34.42 -11.38
N VAL A 363 -8.37 -34.20 -11.00
CA VAL A 363 -7.21 -34.58 -11.81
C VAL A 363 -6.98 -36.10 -11.80
N GLU A 364 -7.16 -36.76 -10.65
CA GLU A 364 -7.01 -38.21 -10.50
C GLU A 364 -8.12 -38.99 -11.22
N ASP A 365 -9.35 -38.44 -11.26
CA ASP A 365 -10.50 -39.01 -11.96
C ASP A 365 -10.45 -38.80 -13.49
N GLY A 366 -9.47 -38.05 -13.98
CA GLY A 366 -9.25 -37.81 -15.41
C GLY A 366 -10.27 -36.89 -16.07
N ASP A 367 -11.08 -36.18 -15.27
CA ASP A 367 -12.12 -35.27 -15.74
C ASP A 367 -11.56 -33.86 -15.99
N LEU A 368 -10.69 -33.76 -17.00
CA LEU A 368 -10.09 -32.49 -17.39
C LEU A 368 -11.11 -31.52 -18.03
N SER A 369 -12.30 -32.01 -18.39
CA SER A 369 -13.38 -31.19 -18.95
C SER A 369 -14.04 -30.28 -17.90
N ALA A 370 -13.94 -30.62 -16.61
CA ALA A 370 -14.40 -29.79 -15.51
C ALA A 370 -13.64 -28.44 -15.36
N PHE A 371 -12.49 -28.31 -16.03
CA PHE A 371 -11.69 -27.08 -16.08
C PHE A 371 -11.99 -26.20 -17.30
N GLU A 372 -12.85 -26.65 -18.23
CA GLU A 372 -13.27 -25.85 -19.38
C GLU A 372 -14.34 -24.84 -18.96
N ALA A 373 -14.21 -23.59 -19.43
CA ALA A 373 -15.17 -22.53 -19.16
C ALA A 373 -16.55 -22.86 -19.77
N ALA A 374 -17.63 -22.57 -19.04
CA ALA A 374 -18.97 -22.76 -19.54
C ALA A 374 -19.26 -21.76 -20.69
N PRO A 375 -19.98 -22.16 -21.76
CA PRO A 375 -20.32 -21.23 -22.84
C PRO A 375 -21.23 -20.11 -22.33
N ASP A 376 -20.97 -18.87 -22.77
CA ASP A 376 -21.73 -17.67 -22.40
C ASP A 376 -23.23 -17.80 -22.76
N GLU A 377 -24.12 -17.79 -21.76
CA GLU A 377 -25.58 -17.73 -21.97
C GLU A 377 -26.08 -16.32 -22.35
N ALA A 378 -25.25 -15.48 -22.98
CA ALA A 378 -25.64 -14.14 -23.44
C ALA A 378 -26.10 -14.07 -24.92
N SER A 379 -26.39 -15.22 -25.57
CA SER A 379 -26.78 -15.25 -26.99
C SER A 379 -27.93 -16.23 -27.33
N ALA A 380 -28.99 -16.25 -26.52
CA ALA A 380 -30.21 -16.96 -26.88
C ALA A 380 -31.49 -16.18 -26.50
N THR A 381 -31.77 -15.09 -27.23
CA THR A 381 -33.14 -14.59 -27.37
C THR A 381 -33.63 -14.89 -28.78
N SER A 382 -34.48 -15.92 -28.88
CA SER A 382 -35.21 -16.28 -30.09
C SER A 382 -36.43 -15.37 -30.26
N ASP A 383 -36.52 -14.73 -31.43
CA ASP A 383 -37.73 -14.07 -31.96
C ASP A 383 -38.99 -14.97 -31.84
N PRO A 384 -40.12 -14.46 -31.32
CA PRO A 384 -41.42 -15.04 -31.61
C PRO A 384 -42.00 -14.37 -32.87
N ALA A 385 -42.03 -15.13 -33.97
CA ALA A 385 -42.75 -14.75 -35.18
C ALA A 385 -44.28 -14.78 -34.97
N ALA A 386 -44.93 -13.83 -35.63
CA ALA A 386 -46.34 -13.47 -35.62
C ALA A 386 -47.36 -14.61 -35.86
N ALA A 387 -48.50 -14.50 -35.17
CA ALA A 387 -49.81 -14.82 -35.74
C ALA A 387 -50.86 -13.80 -35.25
N ASP A 388 -51.65 -13.37 -36.23
CA ASP A 388 -52.50 -12.19 -36.36
C ASP A 388 -53.86 -12.28 -35.63
N GLY A 389 -54.45 -11.12 -35.28
CA GLY A 389 -55.88 -11.00 -34.96
C GLY A 389 -56.33 -9.90 -33.98
N GLY A 390 -56.53 -8.67 -34.47
CA GLY A 390 -57.70 -7.84 -34.11
C GLY A 390 -57.51 -6.49 -33.39
N ASP A 391 -57.67 -5.40 -34.17
CA ASP A 391 -58.12 -4.00 -33.90
C ASP A 391 -58.84 -3.71 -32.55
N ALA A 392 -58.90 -2.52 -31.93
CA ALA A 392 -58.44 -1.11 -32.08
C ALA A 392 -58.76 -0.43 -30.70
N GLU A 393 -58.17 0.66 -30.19
CA GLU A 393 -58.25 2.09 -30.58
C GLU A 393 -57.45 2.95 -29.55
N SER A 394 -56.76 4.01 -30.04
CA SER A 394 -56.63 5.38 -29.46
C SER A 394 -55.62 5.76 -28.32
N ALA A 395 -54.36 6.09 -28.71
CA ALA A 395 -53.57 7.37 -28.62
C ALA A 395 -53.80 8.46 -27.51
N PRO A 396 -52.91 9.49 -27.27
CA PRO A 396 -51.45 9.76 -27.51
C PRO A 396 -50.74 10.52 -26.31
N PRO A 397 -49.67 11.37 -26.41
CA PRO A 397 -48.49 11.47 -27.31
C PRO A 397 -47.10 11.48 -26.60
N ALA A 398 -46.03 11.51 -27.41
CA ALA A 398 -44.60 11.60 -27.10
C ALA A 398 -43.99 12.99 -27.44
N GLU A 399 -42.79 13.30 -26.92
CA GLU A 399 -41.70 14.17 -27.45
C GLU A 399 -40.41 13.87 -26.63
N SER A 400 -39.14 13.97 -27.06
CA SER A 400 -38.41 13.95 -28.34
C SER A 400 -36.90 14.05 -27.97
N ASP A 401 -36.04 13.27 -28.64
CA ASP A 401 -34.57 13.44 -28.65
C ASP A 401 -34.16 14.42 -29.75
N ASP A 402 -33.08 15.17 -29.52
CA ASP A 402 -32.44 16.04 -30.52
C ASP A 402 -30.97 15.63 -30.72
N ALA A 403 -30.57 15.54 -31.98
CA ALA A 403 -29.24 15.18 -32.47
C ALA A 403 -28.43 16.44 -32.87
N PRO A 404 -27.09 16.38 -33.01
CA PRO A 404 -26.33 17.50 -33.54
C PRO A 404 -26.22 17.44 -35.09
N PRO A 405 -26.22 18.59 -35.79
CA PRO A 405 -26.11 18.62 -37.25
C PRO A 405 -24.68 18.91 -37.75
N ASP A 406 -24.44 18.46 -38.98
CA ASP A 406 -23.35 18.82 -39.88
C ASP A 406 -23.89 19.74 -40.99
N ARG A 407 -23.15 20.80 -41.41
CA ARG A 407 -23.23 21.47 -42.74
C ARG A 407 -22.01 22.39 -43.02
N THR A 408 -21.12 21.93 -43.90
CA THR A 408 -20.63 22.49 -45.19
C THR A 408 -20.54 24.01 -45.52
N ASP A 409 -19.39 24.33 -46.16
CA ASP A 409 -19.08 25.26 -47.29
C ASP A 409 -18.71 26.74 -47.09
N GLY A 410 -17.54 27.13 -47.67
CA GLY A 410 -17.22 28.52 -48.08
C GLY A 410 -15.72 28.87 -48.20
N ASP A 411 -15.17 28.78 -49.42
CA ASP A 411 -13.82 29.10 -49.94
C ASP A 411 -13.23 30.51 -49.67
N GLU A 412 -11.89 30.62 -49.57
CA GLU A 412 -10.97 31.31 -50.51
C GLU A 412 -9.51 31.49 -49.96
N GLU A 413 -8.55 30.82 -50.65
CA GLU A 413 -7.16 31.19 -51.07
C GLU A 413 -6.23 32.11 -50.24
N ALA A 414 -4.88 32.03 -50.23
CA ALA A 414 -3.82 31.18 -50.81
C ALA A 414 -2.46 31.58 -50.14
N GLY A 415 -1.43 30.71 -50.22
CA GLY A 415 -0.04 31.13 -49.97
C GLY A 415 0.92 30.02 -49.54
N GLU A 416 1.57 29.40 -50.53
CA GLU A 416 2.56 28.31 -50.49
C GLU A 416 3.84 28.59 -49.66
N SER A 417 4.45 27.53 -49.09
CA SER A 417 5.77 27.01 -49.55
C SER A 417 6.31 25.85 -48.68
N ARG A 418 6.63 24.73 -49.36
CA ARG A 418 7.60 23.67 -49.00
C ARG A 418 8.94 23.95 -49.74
N PRO A 419 10.08 23.33 -49.38
CA PRO A 419 10.49 21.97 -49.85
C PRO A 419 11.04 21.10 -48.69
N ALA A 420 10.90 19.75 -48.62
CA ALA A 420 11.38 18.63 -49.45
C ALA A 420 12.90 18.33 -49.31
N ASP A 421 13.24 17.17 -48.73
CA ASP A 421 14.12 16.16 -49.36
C ASP A 421 14.05 14.79 -48.64
N ALA A 422 14.10 13.73 -49.46
CA ALA A 422 14.17 12.29 -49.15
C ALA A 422 15.65 11.86 -49.04
N ASP A 423 16.11 10.65 -48.66
CA ASP A 423 15.68 9.25 -48.84
C ASP A 423 16.58 8.34 -47.92
N PRO A 424 16.42 6.99 -47.89
CA PRO A 424 16.73 6.10 -46.76
C PRO A 424 18.04 5.30 -46.90
N VAL A 425 18.44 4.58 -45.85
CA VAL A 425 19.57 3.62 -45.91
C VAL A 425 19.08 2.20 -45.63
N GLU A 426 19.47 1.31 -46.54
CA GLU A 426 19.12 -0.09 -46.68
C GLU A 426 19.67 -1.02 -45.59
N ALA A 427 18.93 -2.11 -45.39
CA ALA A 427 19.39 -3.34 -44.77
C ALA A 427 20.30 -4.12 -45.74
N THR A 428 21.40 -4.68 -45.21
CA THR A 428 22.12 -5.78 -45.86
C THR A 428 22.36 -6.89 -44.86
N ALA A 429 21.73 -8.03 -45.16
CA ALA A 429 22.03 -9.33 -44.60
C ALA A 429 23.40 -9.80 -45.11
N ASP A 430 24.20 -10.40 -44.23
CA ASP A 430 25.22 -11.35 -44.64
C ASP A 430 25.43 -12.41 -43.53
N GLN A 431 25.00 -13.63 -43.84
CA GLN A 431 25.44 -14.91 -43.31
C GLN A 431 25.50 -15.81 -44.55
N PRO A 432 26.51 -16.69 -44.69
CA PRO A 432 26.62 -17.84 -43.79
C PRO A 432 28.05 -18.30 -43.50
N ASP A 433 28.21 -19.11 -42.45
CA ASP A 433 28.79 -20.44 -42.63
C ASP A 433 28.44 -21.35 -41.46
N ALA A 434 28.07 -22.58 -41.83
CA ALA A 434 27.66 -23.66 -40.96
C ALA A 434 28.89 -24.37 -40.38
N ASP A 435 28.80 -24.82 -39.12
CA ASP A 435 29.43 -26.06 -38.73
C ASP A 435 28.64 -26.76 -37.61
N ASP A 436 28.64 -28.07 -37.76
CA ASP A 436 27.75 -29.10 -37.26
C ASP A 436 28.28 -29.71 -35.95
N ALA A 437 27.45 -29.87 -34.91
CA ALA A 437 27.67 -30.83 -33.81
C ALA A 437 26.45 -30.97 -32.88
N SER A 438 25.56 -31.89 -33.26
CA SER A 438 24.82 -32.88 -32.45
C SER A 438 24.41 -32.58 -30.98
N LEU A 439 23.08 -32.53 -30.78
CA LEU A 439 22.38 -32.92 -29.56
C LEU A 439 22.39 -34.44 -29.35
N GLU A 440 22.91 -34.92 -28.22
CA GLU A 440 22.48 -36.17 -27.56
C GLU A 440 22.77 -36.06 -26.05
N GLU A 441 21.76 -35.75 -25.24
CA GLU A 441 21.52 -36.33 -23.90
C GLU A 441 20.35 -35.59 -23.22
N TYR A 442 19.13 -36.06 -23.48
CA TYR A 442 18.00 -35.96 -22.56
C TYR A 442 17.15 -37.22 -22.72
N LEU A 443 17.40 -38.20 -21.85
CA LEU A 443 16.46 -39.25 -21.45
C LEU A 443 16.56 -39.43 -19.94
#